data_AF-A0A4Y8LDE2-F1
#
_entry.id   AF-A0A4Y8LDE2-F1
#
_cell.length_a   1.000
_cell.length_b   1.000
_cell.length_c   1.000
_cell.angle_alpha   90.00
_cell.angle_beta   90.00
_cell.angle_gamma   90.00
#
_symmetry.space_group_name_H-M   'P 1'
#
loop_
_entity.id
_entity.type
_entity.pdbx_description
1 polymer ?
#
loop_
_entity_poly.entity_id
_entity_poly.type
_entity_poly.pdbx_seq_one_letter_code
_entity_poly.pdbx_strand_id
1 'polypeptide(L)'
;MEWLRKYFSYVDKNYQIYLEEVFGAKPSGNGYDIMVTGDVNIFAEIKCNKPINNGFKFGSAQRNGIIKDIQGLLEGKSKVNFDPKTACKFLVIYDFGEHTLKATEHLIMNIPLDYKDKVELYADQTYITLDKVYVVFIN
;
A
#
# COMPACT_ATOMS: atom_id res chain seq x y z
N MET A 1 -3.05 11.30 4.35
CA MET A 1 -1.58 11.39 4.55
C MET A 1 -1.18 11.54 6.03
N GLU A 2 -2.11 11.79 6.96
CA GLU A 2 -1.80 11.80 8.40
C GLU A 2 -1.21 10.47 8.92
N TRP A 3 -1.58 9.34 8.30
CA TRP A 3 -0.95 8.05 8.60
C TRP A 3 0.56 8.10 8.34
N LEU A 4 1.03 8.57 7.17
CA LEU A 4 2.46 8.73 6.91
C LEU A 4 3.13 9.67 7.92
N ARG A 5 2.45 10.75 8.34
CA ARG A 5 2.98 11.69 9.34
C ARG A 5 3.09 11.09 10.73
N LYS A 6 2.15 10.20 11.12
CA LYS A 6 2.21 9.43 12.37
C LYS A 6 3.46 8.53 12.40
N TYR A 7 3.92 8.06 11.24
CA TYR A 7 4.97 7.04 11.15
C TYR A 7 6.32 7.56 10.67
N PHE A 8 6.37 8.70 9.99
CA PHE A 8 7.59 9.28 9.42
C PHE A 8 7.63 10.79 9.66
N SER A 9 8.32 11.20 10.72
CA SER A 9 8.44 12.61 11.13
C SER A 9 9.04 13.53 10.04
N TYR A 10 9.79 12.97 9.07
CA TYR A 10 10.35 13.73 7.95
C TYR A 10 9.34 14.00 6.82
N VAL A 11 8.22 13.26 6.76
CA VAL A 11 7.14 13.49 5.78
C VAL A 11 6.52 14.88 5.98
N ASP A 12 6.56 15.42 7.20
CA ASP A 12 6.07 16.77 7.51
C ASP A 12 6.76 17.87 6.69
N LYS A 13 8.04 17.71 6.34
CA LYS A 13 8.78 18.73 5.57
C LYS A 13 8.33 18.83 4.11
N ASN A 14 7.91 17.71 3.52
CA ASN A 14 7.53 17.61 2.10
C ASN A 14 6.01 17.34 1.92
N TYR A 15 5.25 17.42 3.01
CA TYR A 15 3.84 17.04 3.08
C TYR A 15 2.96 17.71 2.02
N GLN A 16 3.18 19.01 1.80
CA GLN A 16 2.37 19.79 0.87
C GLN A 16 2.58 19.36 -0.58
N ILE A 17 3.81 18.97 -0.94
CA ILE A 17 4.16 18.48 -2.27
C ILE A 17 3.44 17.14 -2.53
N TYR A 18 3.47 16.22 -1.56
CA TYR A 18 2.78 14.94 -1.71
C TYR A 18 1.25 15.07 -1.73
N LEU A 19 0.68 16.04 -1.00
CA LEU A 19 -0.75 16.34 -1.07
C LEU A 19 -1.16 16.86 -2.45
N GLU A 20 -0.36 17.73 -3.06
CA GLU A 20 -0.62 18.26 -4.39
C GLU A 20 -0.53 17.17 -5.46
N GLU A 21 0.42 16.23 -5.35
CA GLU A 21 0.48 15.07 -6.23
C GLU A 21 -0.76 14.17 -6.08
N VAL A 22 -1.23 13.94 -4.84
CA VAL A 22 -2.45 13.16 -4.55
C VAL A 22 -3.69 13.85 -5.13
N PHE A 23 -3.84 15.16 -4.93
CA PHE A 23 -4.98 15.92 -5.45
C PHE A 23 -4.95 16.11 -6.96
N GLY A 24 -3.76 16.11 -7.58
CA GLY A 24 -3.59 16.12 -9.03
C GLY A 24 -3.93 14.79 -9.71
N ALA A 25 -4.06 13.71 -8.95
CA ALA A 25 -4.38 12.39 -9.47
C ALA A 25 -5.84 12.30 -9.94
N LYS A 26 -6.07 11.69 -11.12
CA LYS A 26 -7.43 11.51 -11.65
C LYS A 26 -8.21 10.50 -10.80
N PRO A 27 -9.45 10.82 -10.35
CA PRO A 27 -10.29 9.94 -9.53
C PRO A 27 -10.65 8.59 -10.19
N SER A 28 -10.51 8.46 -11.51
CA SER A 28 -10.87 7.27 -12.28
C SER A 28 -9.83 6.14 -12.23
N GLY A 29 -8.74 6.30 -11.48
CA GLY A 29 -7.73 5.26 -11.28
C GLY A 29 -8.14 4.30 -10.16
N ASN A 30 -8.15 3.00 -10.43
CA ASN A 30 -8.32 1.94 -9.42
C ASN A 30 -7.13 1.82 -8.43
N GLY A 31 -6.31 2.86 -8.34
CA GLY A 31 -5.19 2.99 -7.42
C GLY A 31 -4.36 4.22 -7.74
N TYR A 32 -3.53 4.63 -6.77
CA TYR A 32 -2.63 5.77 -6.89
C TYR A 32 -1.28 5.45 -6.24
N ASP A 33 -0.20 5.80 -6.92
CA ASP A 33 1.17 5.56 -6.45
C ASP A 33 1.71 6.83 -5.76
N ILE A 34 2.19 6.70 -4.53
CA ILE A 34 2.95 7.73 -3.82
C ILE A 34 4.40 7.30 -3.74
N MET A 35 5.30 8.21 -4.11
CA MET A 35 6.73 8.04 -3.95
C MET A 35 7.28 9.22 -3.15
N VAL A 36 7.94 8.90 -2.04
CA VAL A 36 8.61 9.89 -1.19
C VAL A 36 10.10 9.56 -1.24
N THR A 37 10.91 10.48 -1.74
CA THR A 37 12.38 10.36 -1.74
C THR A 37 12.97 11.38 -0.76
N GLY A 38 13.96 10.95 0.02
CA GLY A 38 14.56 11.73 1.11
C GLY A 38 15.54 10.90 1.93
N ASP A 39 15.66 11.19 3.23
CA ASP A 39 16.49 10.39 4.15
C ASP A 39 16.04 8.91 4.23
N VAL A 40 14.74 8.68 4.01
CA VAL A 40 14.13 7.36 3.83
C VAL A 40 13.25 7.41 2.58
N ASN A 41 13.38 6.39 1.73
CA ASN A 41 12.51 6.23 0.57
C ASN A 41 11.23 5.50 0.97
N ILE A 42 10.08 5.98 0.53
CA ILE A 42 8.79 5.30 0.70
C ILE A 42 8.17 5.09 -0.67
N PHE A 43 7.67 3.88 -0.86
CA PHE A 43 6.82 3.52 -1.98
C PHE A 43 5.47 3.06 -1.45
N ALA A 44 4.39 3.74 -1.82
CA ALA A 44 3.05 3.35 -1.41
C ALA A 44 2.11 3.23 -2.61
N GLU A 45 1.31 2.16 -2.64
CA GLU A 45 0.18 2.00 -3.53
C GLU A 45 -1.10 2.17 -2.73
N ILE A 46 -1.96 3.12 -3.12
CA ILE A 46 -3.29 3.30 -2.53
C ILE A 46 -4.33 2.57 -3.35
N LYS A 47 -5.19 1.79 -2.70
CA LYS A 47 -6.33 1.06 -3.28
C LYS A 47 -7.64 1.45 -2.62
N CYS A 48 -8.63 1.78 -3.44
CA CYS A 48 -10.00 2.08 -3.01
C CYS A 48 -10.97 0.92 -3.30
N ASN A 49 -10.44 -0.32 -3.38
CA ASN A 49 -11.21 -1.50 -3.75
C ASN A 49 -12.18 -1.90 -2.62
N LYS A 50 -13.47 -1.60 -2.77
CA LYS A 50 -14.50 -2.13 -1.88
C LYS A 50 -14.66 -3.65 -2.11
N PRO A 51 -14.52 -4.51 -1.09
CA PRO A 51 -14.69 -5.96 -1.26
C PRO A 51 -16.08 -6.33 -1.82
N ILE A 52 -16.15 -7.41 -2.60
CA ILE A 52 -17.39 -7.91 -3.21
C ILE A 52 -17.89 -9.19 -2.50
N ASN A 53 -19.11 -9.68 -2.79
CA ASN A 53 -19.69 -10.92 -2.22
C ASN A 53 -19.81 -10.95 -0.68
N ASN A 54 -20.75 -10.17 -0.12
CA ASN A 54 -20.94 -10.02 1.34
C ASN A 54 -19.71 -9.45 2.09
N GLY A 55 -18.74 -8.90 1.34
CA GLY A 55 -17.72 -8.01 1.86
C GLY A 55 -16.49 -8.68 2.48
N PHE A 56 -16.39 -10.01 2.55
CA PHE A 56 -15.26 -10.65 3.25
C PHE A 56 -14.15 -11.19 2.34
N LYS A 57 -14.24 -10.98 1.03
CA LYS A 57 -13.20 -11.38 0.07
C LYS A 57 -13.09 -10.37 -1.07
N PHE A 58 -11.88 -10.18 -1.57
CA PHE A 58 -11.69 -9.49 -2.84
C PHE A 58 -12.10 -10.42 -4.00
N GLY A 59 -12.79 -9.85 -5.00
CA GLY A 59 -13.09 -10.54 -6.25
C GLY A 59 -11.82 -10.88 -7.02
N SER A 60 -11.87 -11.85 -7.93
CA SER A 60 -10.69 -12.30 -8.69
C SER A 60 -9.96 -11.16 -9.39
N ALA A 61 -10.68 -10.21 -10.01
CA ALA A 61 -10.08 -9.05 -10.66
C ALA A 61 -9.39 -8.11 -9.65
N GLN A 62 -10.03 -7.85 -8.51
CA GLN A 62 -9.46 -7.02 -7.43
C GLN A 62 -8.21 -7.68 -6.85
N ARG A 63 -8.28 -8.96 -6.53
CA ARG A 63 -7.18 -9.77 -6.01
C ARG A 63 -5.98 -9.76 -6.97
N ASN A 64 -6.22 -10.01 -8.26
CA ASN A 64 -5.15 -10.01 -9.26
C ASN A 64 -4.52 -8.62 -9.43
N GLY A 65 -5.31 -7.55 -9.31
CA GLY A 65 -4.80 -6.19 -9.27
C GLY A 65 -3.87 -5.98 -8.07
N ILE A 66 -4.38 -6.24 -6.86
CA ILE A 66 -3.62 -6.07 -5.62
C ILE A 66 -2.32 -6.90 -5.62
N ILE A 67 -2.33 -8.14 -6.11
CA ILE A 67 -1.12 -8.96 -6.21
C ILE A 67 -0.10 -8.35 -7.17
N LYS A 68 -0.53 -7.79 -8.32
CA LYS A 68 0.37 -7.09 -9.23
C LYS A 68 0.96 -5.84 -8.59
N ASP A 69 0.20 -5.15 -7.75
CA ASP A 69 0.70 -3.98 -7.03
C ASP A 69 1.73 -4.38 -5.96
N ILE A 70 1.47 -5.46 -5.21
CA ILE A 70 2.45 -6.06 -4.26
C ILE A 70 3.73 -6.44 -4.99
N GLN A 71 3.62 -7.09 -6.15
CA GLN A 71 4.77 -7.43 -6.98
C GLN A 71 5.52 -6.15 -7.39
N GLY A 72 4.80 -5.13 -7.87
CA GLY A 72 5.40 -3.85 -8.25
C GLY A 72 6.08 -3.13 -7.09
N LEU A 73 5.56 -3.24 -5.86
CA LEU A 73 6.18 -2.69 -4.66
C LEU A 73 7.49 -3.42 -4.31
N LEU A 74 7.54 -4.76 -4.46
CA LEU A 74 8.71 -5.58 -4.12
C LEU A 74 9.80 -5.55 -5.19
N GLU A 75 9.41 -5.64 -6.46
CA GLU A 75 10.32 -5.86 -7.61
C GLU A 75 10.54 -4.59 -8.42
N GLY A 76 9.64 -3.61 -8.27
CA GLY A 76 9.66 -2.34 -8.99
C GLY A 76 8.70 -2.32 -10.16
N LYS A 77 8.27 -1.10 -10.51
CA LYS A 77 7.51 -0.84 -11.74
C LYS A 77 8.43 -0.21 -12.77
N SER A 78 8.19 -0.46 -14.04
CA SER A 78 9.00 -0.01 -15.18
C SER A 78 9.16 1.52 -15.32
N LYS A 79 8.47 2.31 -14.48
CA LYS A 79 8.48 3.78 -14.48
C LYS A 79 8.95 4.40 -13.17
N VAL A 80 9.43 3.59 -12.21
CA VAL A 80 9.89 4.08 -10.91
C VAL A 80 11.39 4.36 -10.99
N ASN A 81 11.79 5.57 -10.64
CA ASN A 81 13.17 6.06 -10.80
C ASN A 81 14.05 5.84 -9.55
N PHE A 82 13.74 4.81 -8.75
CA PHE A 82 14.54 4.40 -7.58
C PHE A 82 14.44 2.88 -7.39
N ASP A 83 15.46 2.29 -6.76
CA ASP A 83 15.47 0.86 -6.45
C ASP A 83 14.48 0.55 -5.30
N PRO A 84 13.42 -0.25 -5.55
CA PRO A 84 12.45 -0.63 -4.53
C PRO A 84 13.09 -1.25 -3.30
N LYS A 85 14.24 -1.92 -3.43
CA LYS A 85 14.97 -2.53 -2.31
C LYS A 85 15.46 -1.51 -1.28
N THR A 86 15.52 -0.24 -1.65
CA THR A 86 15.94 0.87 -0.77
C THR A 86 14.78 1.60 -0.11
N ALA A 87 13.53 1.16 -0.33
CA ALA A 87 12.34 1.86 0.14
C ALA A 87 11.46 1.02 1.07
N CYS A 88 10.86 1.68 2.06
CA CYS A 88 9.75 1.14 2.82
C CYS A 88 8.51 1.04 1.92
N LYS A 89 7.82 -0.10 1.94
CA LYS A 89 6.72 -0.38 1.00
C LYS A 89 5.39 -0.49 1.71
N PHE A 90 4.38 0.19 1.18
CA PHE A 90 3.05 0.19 1.76
C PHE A 90 1.99 -0.12 0.71
N LEU A 91 1.13 -1.09 1.03
CA LEU A 91 -0.15 -1.23 0.34
C LEU A 91 -1.21 -0.56 1.22
N VAL A 92 -1.69 0.58 0.79
CA VAL A 92 -2.64 1.38 1.54
C VAL A 92 -4.04 1.07 1.02
N ILE A 93 -4.94 0.64 1.90
CA ILE A 93 -6.30 0.26 1.53
C ILE A 93 -7.27 1.20 2.23
N TYR A 94 -8.21 1.77 1.48
CA TYR A 94 -9.32 2.51 2.08
C TYR A 94 -10.21 1.57 2.88
N ASP A 95 -10.42 1.89 4.15
CA ASP A 95 -11.17 1.09 5.08
C ASP A 95 -12.68 1.33 4.93
N PHE A 96 -13.41 0.27 4.59
CA PHE A 96 -14.86 0.26 4.50
C PHE A 96 -15.48 -0.49 5.68
N GLY A 97 -14.76 -0.58 6.80
CA GLY A 97 -15.10 -1.31 8.01
C GLY A 97 -14.63 -2.77 7.99
N GLU A 98 -15.25 -3.58 8.83
CA GLU A 98 -14.88 -4.99 9.10
C GLU A 98 -14.68 -5.85 7.83
N HIS A 99 -15.42 -5.53 6.77
CA HIS A 99 -15.32 -6.16 5.45
C HIS A 99 -13.93 -6.00 4.83
N THR A 100 -13.35 -4.81 4.86
CA THR A 100 -12.03 -4.55 4.25
C THR A 100 -10.93 -5.30 5.00
N LEU A 101 -10.96 -5.31 6.33
CA LEU A 101 -10.00 -6.05 7.15
C LEU A 101 -10.04 -7.54 6.84
N LYS A 102 -11.21 -8.18 6.94
CA LYS A 102 -11.37 -9.62 6.67
C LYS A 102 -11.03 -10.01 5.24
N ALA A 103 -11.36 -9.18 4.26
CA ALA A 103 -10.97 -9.41 2.87
C ALA A 103 -9.45 -9.38 2.68
N THR A 104 -8.77 -8.49 3.41
CA THR A 104 -7.30 -8.37 3.40
C THR A 104 -6.63 -9.53 4.11
N GLU A 105 -7.13 -9.95 5.27
CA GLU A 105 -6.65 -11.15 5.96
C GLU A 105 -6.80 -12.38 5.07
N HIS A 106 -7.96 -12.54 4.41
CA HIS A 106 -8.17 -13.61 3.45
C HIS A 106 -7.19 -13.53 2.26
N LEU A 107 -6.87 -12.33 1.77
CA LEU A 107 -5.87 -12.15 0.72
C LEU A 107 -4.49 -12.63 1.19
N ILE A 108 -4.02 -12.15 2.35
CA ILE A 108 -2.69 -12.47 2.89
C ILE A 108 -2.57 -13.98 3.15
N MET A 109 -3.59 -14.60 3.75
CA MET A 109 -3.62 -16.05 3.98
C MET A 109 -3.53 -16.88 2.69
N ASN A 110 -3.98 -16.34 1.56
CA ASN A 110 -4.05 -17.04 0.26
C ASN A 110 -3.16 -16.40 -0.81
N ILE A 111 -2.14 -15.64 -0.40
CA ILE A 111 -1.23 -14.99 -1.32
C ILE A 111 -0.34 -16.03 -2.02
N PRO A 112 0.10 -15.82 -3.27
CA PRO A 112 1.08 -16.70 -3.91
C PRO A 112 2.32 -16.94 -3.04
N LEU A 113 2.87 -18.15 -3.10
CA LEU A 113 4.00 -18.58 -2.26
C LEU A 113 5.20 -17.63 -2.35
N ASP A 114 5.46 -17.04 -3.52
CA ASP A 114 6.56 -16.11 -3.76
C ASP A 114 6.48 -14.83 -2.91
N TYR A 115 5.28 -14.48 -2.43
CA TYR A 115 5.00 -13.30 -1.60
C TYR A 115 4.62 -13.65 -0.17
N LYS A 116 4.58 -14.94 0.18
CA LYS A 116 4.35 -15.38 1.56
C LYS A 116 5.45 -14.83 2.46
N ASP A 117 5.08 -14.40 3.67
CA ASP A 117 5.95 -13.76 4.66
C ASP A 117 6.56 -12.40 4.25
N LYS A 118 6.31 -11.94 3.02
CA LYS A 118 6.70 -10.62 2.50
C LYS A 118 5.58 -9.58 2.57
N VAL A 119 4.38 -9.98 2.99
CA VAL A 119 3.23 -9.09 3.11
C VAL A 119 2.61 -9.29 4.48
N GLU A 120 2.46 -8.22 5.24
CA GLU A 120 1.86 -8.28 6.57
C GLU A 120 0.98 -7.07 6.86
N LEU A 121 -0.01 -7.25 7.74
CA LEU A 121 -0.78 -6.13 8.27
C LEU A 121 0.14 -5.30 9.16
N TYR A 122 0.12 -3.99 8.96
CA TYR A 122 0.78 -3.07 9.88
C TYR A 122 -0.02 -2.99 11.19
N ALA A 123 0.67 -3.12 12.32
CA ALA A 123 0.13 -2.93 13.66
C ALA A 123 0.99 -1.92 14.44
N ASP A 124 0.44 -1.34 15.51
CA ASP A 124 1.24 -0.51 16.41
C ASP A 124 2.41 -1.37 16.95
N GLN A 125 3.65 -0.87 16.83
CA GLN A 125 4.93 -1.53 17.12
C GLN A 125 5.51 -2.46 16.03
N THR A 126 4.87 -2.58 14.86
CA THR A 126 5.50 -3.29 13.73
C THR A 126 6.83 -2.64 13.35
N TYR A 127 7.92 -3.42 13.38
CA TYR A 127 9.22 -2.98 12.91
C TYR A 127 9.24 -3.00 11.37
N ILE A 128 9.39 -1.81 10.77
CA ILE A 128 9.37 -1.65 9.32
C ILE A 128 10.72 -2.05 8.74
N THR A 129 10.69 -2.94 7.76
CA THR A 129 11.84 -3.49 7.03
C THR A 129 11.72 -3.18 5.54
N LEU A 130 12.82 -3.34 4.81
CA LEU A 130 12.87 -3.05 3.38
C LEU A 130 12.48 -4.26 2.51
N ASP A 131 12.36 -5.47 3.06
CA ASP A 131 12.04 -6.69 2.33
C ASP A 131 10.53 -7.02 2.31
N LYS A 132 9.72 -6.27 3.07
CA LYS A 132 8.28 -6.48 3.20
C LYS A 132 7.43 -5.33 2.63
N VAL A 133 6.19 -5.68 2.32
CA VAL A 133 5.08 -4.76 2.06
C VAL A 133 4.16 -4.76 3.28
N TYR A 134 3.90 -3.56 3.79
CA TYR A 134 3.03 -3.35 4.95
C TYR A 134 1.66 -2.88 4.49
N VAL A 135 0.62 -3.62 4.86
CA VAL A 135 -0.76 -3.22 4.54
C VAL A 135 -1.28 -2.27 5.61
N VAL A 136 -1.72 -1.08 5.20
CA VAL A 136 -2.20 -0.02 6.09
C VAL A 136 -3.62 0.37 5.69
N PHE A 137 -4.48 0.58 6.68
CA PHE A 137 -5.85 1.01 6.48
C PHE A 137 -5.99 2.51 6.71
N ILE A 138 -6.74 3.20 5.84
CA ILE A 138 -7.02 4.64 5.95
C ILE A 138 -8.54 4.91 5.85
N ASN A 139 -9.01 5.91 6.59
CA ASN A 139 -10.39 6.42 6.57
C ASN A 139 -10.43 7.84 5.99
#